data_AF-A0A0R3N8C9-F1
#
_entry.id   AF-A0A0R3N8C9-F1
#
_cell.length_a   1.000
_cell.length_b   1.000
_cell.length_c   1.000
_cell.angle_alpha   90.00
_cell.angle_beta   90.00
_cell.angle_gamma   90.00
#
_symmetry.space_group_name_H-M   'P 1'
#
loop_
_entity.id
_entity.type
_entity.pdbx_description
1 polymer ?
#
loop_
_entity_poly.entity_id
_entity_poly.type
_entity_poly.pdbx_seq_one_letter_code
_entity_poly.pdbx_strand_id
1 'polypeptide(L)'
;MRMSALRTLDPGHNQLRRIPAALGELVDLSDFLYLHDNALKELPPSLGRLTRLRYLNISENEFESLPDAVTEMSGLLELRVTDNRLTTLPATIFQADAAA
;
A
#
# COMPACT_ATOMS: atom_id res chain seq x y z
N MET A 1 -17.57 10.20 -0.66
CA MET A 1 -18.16 9.19 -1.57
C MET A 1 -17.91 7.83 -0.94
N ARG A 2 -18.93 7.02 -0.67
CA ARG A 2 -18.78 5.73 0.04
C ARG A 2 -18.85 4.62 -1.01
N MET A 3 -17.69 4.14 -1.47
CA MET A 3 -17.59 3.08 -2.47
C MET A 3 -17.56 1.71 -1.79
N SER A 4 -18.70 1.28 -1.25
CA SER A 4 -18.82 0.08 -0.40
C SER A 4 -18.66 -1.28 -1.12
N ALA A 5 -18.29 -1.26 -2.40
CA ALA A 5 -18.12 -2.47 -3.22
C ALA A 5 -16.81 -2.51 -4.00
N LEU A 6 -15.96 -1.48 -3.86
CA LEU A 6 -14.70 -1.45 -4.60
C LEU A 6 -13.71 -2.40 -3.94
N ARG A 7 -13.37 -3.49 -4.64
CA ARG A 7 -12.41 -4.50 -4.17
C ARG A 7 -11.03 -4.36 -4.81
N THR A 8 -11.00 -3.78 -5.99
CA THR A 8 -9.78 -3.53 -6.77
C THR A 8 -9.76 -2.09 -7.21
N LEU A 9 -8.59 -1.47 -7.09
CA LEU A 9 -8.35 -0.11 -7.55
C LEU A 9 -6.98 -0.06 -8.24
N ASP A 10 -6.98 0.45 -9.47
CA ASP A 10 -5.79 0.53 -10.31
C ASP A 10 -5.56 1.94 -10.86
N PRO A 11 -4.82 2.77 -10.12
CA PRO A 11 -4.21 4.00 -10.60
C PRO A 11 -2.75 3.82 -11.07
N GLY A 12 -2.31 2.62 -11.45
CA GLY A 12 -0.98 2.38 -12.00
C GLY A 12 -0.73 3.14 -13.31
N HIS A 13 0.54 3.25 -13.72
CA HIS A 13 0.94 3.94 -14.97
C HIS A 13 0.45 5.39 -15.07
N ASN A 14 0.70 6.17 -14.03
CA ASN A 14 0.31 7.58 -13.95
C ASN A 14 1.50 8.45 -13.51
N GLN A 15 1.24 9.73 -13.25
CA GLN A 15 2.25 10.68 -12.75
C GLN A 15 1.94 11.13 -11.31
N LEU A 16 1.33 10.24 -10.53
CA LEU A 16 0.95 10.56 -9.16
C LEU A 16 2.21 10.74 -8.31
N ARG A 17 2.28 11.89 -7.65
CA ARG A 17 3.32 12.20 -6.64
C ARG A 17 2.84 11.95 -5.21
N ARG A 18 1.53 11.80 -5.03
CA ARG A 18 0.91 11.56 -3.73
C ARG A 18 -0.40 10.78 -3.89
N ILE A 19 -0.72 10.01 -2.86
CA ILE A 19 -2.03 9.38 -2.69
C ILE A 19 -2.84 10.19 -1.66
N PRO A 20 -4.12 10.48 -1.93
CA PRO A 20 -4.96 11.18 -0.94
C PRO A 20 -5.24 10.30 0.27
N ALA A 21 -5.26 10.89 1.47
CA ALA A 21 -5.54 10.16 2.71
C ALA A 21 -6.92 9.45 2.70
N ALA A 22 -7.87 9.96 1.91
CA ALA A 22 -9.18 9.37 1.70
C ALA A 22 -9.14 7.96 1.08
N LEU A 23 -8.03 7.56 0.44
CA LEU A 23 -7.86 6.18 -0.04
C LEU A 23 -7.96 5.16 1.10
N GLY A 24 -7.47 5.52 2.29
CA GLY A 24 -7.56 4.71 3.51
C GLY A 24 -8.99 4.57 4.07
N GLU A 25 -9.97 5.28 3.52
CA GLU A 25 -11.38 5.12 3.88
C GLU A 25 -12.06 3.99 3.08
N LEU A 26 -11.39 3.45 2.05
CA LEU A 26 -11.85 2.32 1.25
C LEU A 26 -11.64 0.99 1.99
N VAL A 27 -12.15 0.88 3.22
CA VAL A 27 -11.96 -0.27 4.14
C VAL A 27 -12.49 -1.61 3.61
N ASP A 28 -13.25 -1.59 2.53
CA ASP A 28 -13.76 -2.78 1.84
C ASP A 28 -12.86 -3.20 0.64
N LEU A 29 -11.79 -2.44 0.35
CA LEU A 29 -10.79 -2.80 -0.66
C LEU A 29 -10.01 -4.02 -0.18
N SER A 30 -10.30 -5.17 -0.79
CA SER A 30 -9.85 -6.47 -0.30
C SER A 30 -8.89 -7.20 -1.24
N ASP A 31 -8.89 -6.87 -2.52
CA ASP A 31 -8.27 -7.73 -3.52
C ASP A 31 -6.93 -7.13 -3.96
N PHE A 32 -6.95 -6.04 -4.73
CA PHE A 32 -5.73 -5.50 -5.35
C PHE A 32 -5.70 -3.97 -5.33
N LEU A 33 -4.58 -3.39 -4.92
CA LEU A 33 -4.26 -1.97 -5.09
C LEU A 33 -2.99 -1.84 -5.92
N TYR A 34 -3.12 -1.29 -7.13
CA TYR A 34 -2.01 -1.05 -8.05
C TYR A 34 -1.64 0.43 -8.02
N LEU A 35 -0.44 0.75 -7.55
CA LEU A 35 0.13 2.10 -7.53
C LEU A 35 1.45 2.16 -8.31
N HIS A 36 1.74 1.14 -9.12
CA HIS A 36 3.01 1.03 -9.83
C HIS A 36 3.15 2.04 -10.96
N ASP A 37 4.38 2.25 -11.40
CA ASP A 37 4.74 3.21 -12.46
C ASP A 37 4.11 4.59 -12.19
N ASN A 38 4.60 5.21 -11.12
CA ASN A 38 4.23 6.53 -10.65
C ASN A 38 5.47 7.24 -10.07
N ALA A 39 5.30 8.40 -9.44
CA ALA A 39 6.37 9.17 -8.80
C ALA A 39 6.15 9.29 -7.28
N LEU A 40 5.63 8.23 -6.65
CA LEU A 40 5.35 8.19 -5.22
C LEU A 40 6.64 8.01 -4.41
N LYS A 41 6.73 8.74 -3.30
CA LYS A 41 7.81 8.64 -2.31
C LYS A 41 7.33 8.18 -0.95
N GLU A 42 6.04 8.35 -0.70
CA GLU A 42 5.37 8.04 0.55
C GLU A 42 3.95 7.57 0.29
N LEU A 43 3.39 6.82 1.24
CA LEU A 43 1.97 6.51 1.31
C LEU A 43 1.39 7.18 2.56
N PRO A 44 0.15 7.68 2.52
CA PRO A 44 -0.47 8.26 3.69
C PRO A 44 -0.61 7.20 4.80
N PRO A 45 -0.39 7.54 6.09
CA PRO A 45 -0.57 6.61 7.21
C PRO A 45 -1.96 5.96 7.23
N SER A 46 -2.99 6.66 6.75
CA SER A 46 -4.34 6.14 6.65
C SER A 46 -4.48 4.88 5.79
N LEU A 47 -3.50 4.60 4.91
CA LEU A 47 -3.50 3.38 4.09
C LEU A 47 -3.35 2.11 4.92
N GLY A 48 -2.75 2.20 6.12
CA GLY A 48 -2.66 1.09 7.07
C GLY A 48 -4.02 0.53 7.50
N ARG A 49 -5.08 1.33 7.37
CA ARG A 49 -6.47 0.93 7.65
C ARG A 49 -7.02 -0.10 6.66
N LEU A 50 -6.36 -0.34 5.53
CA LEU A 50 -6.76 -1.31 4.52
C LEU A 50 -6.40 -2.75 4.93
N THR A 51 -6.83 -3.16 6.12
CA THR A 51 -6.50 -4.46 6.74
C THR A 51 -7.06 -5.67 6.00
N ARG A 52 -7.95 -5.47 5.01
CA ARG A 52 -8.49 -6.54 4.16
C ARG A 52 -7.75 -6.71 2.84
N LEU A 53 -6.87 -5.77 2.47
CA LEU A 53 -6.20 -5.78 1.18
C LEU A 53 -5.21 -6.93 1.11
N ARG A 54 -5.34 -7.80 0.10
CA ARG A 54 -4.45 -8.95 -0.08
C ARG A 54 -3.21 -8.65 -0.92
N TYR A 55 -3.27 -7.68 -1.82
CA TYR A 55 -2.18 -7.37 -2.73
C TYR A 55 -1.97 -5.86 -2.88
N LEU A 56 -0.71 -5.43 -2.73
CA LEU A 56 -0.26 -4.05 -2.96
C LEU A 56 0.95 -4.05 -3.90
N ASN A 57 0.85 -3.31 -5.01
CA ASN A 57 1.97 -3.07 -5.89
C ASN A 57 2.34 -1.58 -5.90
N ILE A 58 3.52 -1.26 -5.38
CA ILE A 58 4.15 0.05 -5.41
C ILE A 58 5.45 0.05 -6.21
N SER A 59 5.62 -0.93 -7.11
CA SER A 59 6.83 -1.02 -7.95
C SER A 59 6.98 0.19 -8.86
N GLU A 60 8.17 0.43 -9.39
CA GLU A 60 8.43 1.53 -10.35
C GLU A 60 7.98 2.88 -9.77
N ASN A 61 8.49 3.21 -8.57
CA ASN A 61 8.24 4.46 -7.86
C ASN A 61 9.57 4.99 -7.28
N GLU A 62 9.51 5.98 -6.38
CA GLU A 62 10.68 6.64 -5.79
C GLU A 62 10.80 6.40 -4.28
N PHE A 63 10.29 5.28 -3.76
CA PHE A 63 10.37 4.97 -2.32
C PHE A 63 11.82 4.69 -1.89
N GLU A 64 12.32 5.43 -0.90
CA GLU A 64 13.66 5.24 -0.29
C GLU A 64 13.63 4.27 0.91
N SER A 65 12.46 4.20 1.56
CA SER A 65 12.12 3.23 2.61
C SER A 65 10.70 2.74 2.39
N LEU A 66 10.37 1.59 2.98
CA LEU A 66 9.00 1.12 2.96
C LEU A 66 8.16 1.90 3.98
N PRO A 67 6.97 2.41 3.61
CA PRO A 67 6.15 3.20 4.53
C PRO A 67 5.56 2.34 5.65
N ASP A 68 5.53 2.89 6.87
CA ASP A 68 5.00 2.23 8.08
C ASP A 68 3.55 1.74 7.90
N ALA A 69 2.75 2.43 7.08
CA ALA A 69 1.39 2.03 6.74
C ALA A 69 1.31 0.57 6.25
N VAL A 70 2.33 0.07 5.55
CA VAL A 70 2.35 -1.32 5.05
C VAL A 70 2.45 -2.34 6.19
N THR A 71 3.07 -1.95 7.31
CA THR A 71 3.20 -2.81 8.50
C THR A 71 1.89 -2.96 9.26
N GLU A 72 0.94 -2.03 9.06
CA GLU A 72 -0.40 -2.08 9.65
C GLU A 72 -1.41 -2.89 8.81
N MET A 73 -1.07 -3.21 7.55
CA MET A 73 -1.94 -3.92 6.61
C MET A 73 -1.92 -5.43 6.84
N SER A 74 -2.51 -5.87 7.96
CA SER A 74 -2.44 -7.26 8.44
C SER A 74 -3.02 -8.33 7.48
N GLY A 75 -3.85 -7.96 6.51
CA GLY A 75 -4.37 -8.87 5.49
C GLY A 75 -3.49 -9.03 4.24
N LEU A 76 -2.36 -8.32 4.17
CA LEU A 76 -1.51 -8.30 2.99
C LEU A 76 -0.77 -9.63 2.80
N LEU A 77 -0.98 -10.25 1.63
CA LEU A 77 -0.36 -11.53 1.25
C LEU A 77 0.81 -11.33 0.29
N GLU A 78 0.74 -10.28 -0.55
CA GLU A 78 1.77 -9.96 -1.51
C GLU A 78 2.01 -8.45 -1.56
N LEU A 79 3.29 -8.08 -1.43
CA LEU A 79 3.78 -6.72 -1.55
C LEU A 79 4.84 -6.67 -2.64
N ARG A 80 4.59 -5.89 -3.70
CA ARG A 80 5.59 -5.64 -4.76
C ARG A 80 6.18 -4.25 -4.63
N VAL A 81 7.51 -4.20 -4.56
CA VAL A 81 8.32 -2.99 -4.33
C VAL A 81 9.52 -2.88 -5.27
N THR A 82 9.56 -3.72 -6.31
CA THR A 82 10.63 -3.72 -7.32
C THR A 82 10.79 -2.35 -7.98
N ASP A 83 12.00 -2.03 -8.44
CA ASP A 83 12.29 -0.76 -9.12
C ASP A 83 11.91 0.50 -8.30
N ASN A 84 12.23 0.45 -7.01
CA ASN A 84 12.26 1.60 -6.11
C ASN A 84 13.72 1.92 -5.69
N ARG A 85 13.90 2.85 -4.76
CA ARG A 85 15.20 3.23 -4.19
C ARG A 85 15.36 2.71 -2.76
N LEU A 86 14.72 1.59 -2.44
CA LEU A 86 14.70 1.02 -1.10
C LEU A 86 16.11 0.68 -0.63
N THR A 87 16.57 1.36 0.41
CA THR A 87 17.85 1.08 1.07
C THR A 87 17.67 0.33 2.39
N THR A 88 16.46 0.38 2.94
CA THR A 88 16.11 -0.21 4.24
C THR A 88 14.71 -0.79 4.20
N LEU A 89 14.49 -1.83 5.02
CA LEU A 89 13.17 -2.37 5.31
C LEU A 89 12.87 -2.12 6.80
N PRO A 90 11.64 -1.72 7.17
CA PRO A 90 11.27 -1.53 8.56
C PRO A 90 11.37 -2.86 9.31
N ALA A 91 11.96 -2.86 10.50
CA ALA A 91 12.18 -4.08 11.29
C ALA A 91 10.88 -4.84 11.60
N THR A 92 9.76 -4.12 11.64
CA THR A 92 8.41 -4.62 11.90
C THR A 92 7.79 -5.36 10.71
N ILE A 93 8.37 -5.33 9.50
CA ILE A 93 7.81 -6.08 8.36
C ILE A 93 7.83 -7.60 8.55
N PHE A 94 8.71 -8.10 9.42
CA PHE A 94 8.81 -9.52 9.76
C PHE A 94 8.04 -9.86 11.05
N GLN A 95 7.41 -8.88 11.70
CA GLN A 95 6.55 -9.13 12.85
C GLN A 95 5.15 -9.47 12.33
N ALA A 96 4.94 -10.77 12.08
CA ALA A 96 3.58 -11.30 12.16
C ALA A 96 3.18 -11.22 13.64
N ASP A 97 2.15 -10.44 13.96
CA ASP A 97 1.56 -10.47 15.29
C ASP A 97 1.25 -11.93 15.64
N ALA A 98 1.93 -12.43 16.66
CA ALA A 98 1.64 -13.71 17.31
C ALA A 98 0.36 -13.55 18.14
N ALA A 99 -0.76 -13.24 17.47
CA ALA A 99 -2.08 -13.15 18.05
C ALA A 99 -3.05 -13.95 17.17
N ALA A 100 -2.95 -15.27 17.32
CA ALA A 100 -4.03 -16.21 17.02
C ALA A 100 -4.50 -16.83 18.34
#